data_AF-A0A327WHQ8-F1
#
_entry.id   AF-A0A327WHQ8-F1
#
_cell.length_a   1.000
_cell.length_b   1.000
_cell.length_c   1.000
_cell.angle_alpha   90.00
_cell.angle_beta   90.00
_cell.angle_gamma   90.00
#
_symmetry.space_group_name_H-M   'P 1'
#
loop_
_entity.id
_entity.type
_entity.pdbx_description
1 polymer ?
#
loop_
_entity_poly.entity_id
_entity_poly.type
_entity_poly.pdbx_seq_one_letter_code
_entity_poly.pdbx_strand_id
1 'polypeptide(L)'
;MCPPAWRQALIAAQHLRDLARLRRVRDRIDRECARPLDVEALGRAVGLPGRQLCREFTAAYGRSPYAYVIARRDQRHHLSLERQTS
;
A
#
# COMPACT_ATOMS: atom_id res chain seq x y z
N MET A 1 30.52 -5.40 25.20
CA MET A 1 29.10 -5.09 25.44
C MET A 1 28.65 -4.16 24.31
N CYS A 2 27.86 -4.66 23.35
CA CYS A 2 27.46 -3.89 22.16
C CYS A 2 26.22 -3.03 22.49
N PRO A 3 26.18 -1.73 22.11
CA PRO A 3 25.10 -0.85 22.50
C PRO A 3 23.79 -1.18 21.76
N PRO A 4 22.62 -1.11 22.42
CA PRO A 4 21.31 -1.39 21.82
C PRO A 4 20.90 -0.42 20.71
N ALA A 5 21.63 0.69 20.54
CA ALA A 5 21.36 1.75 19.56
C ALA A 5 21.42 1.26 18.09
N TRP A 6 22.29 0.30 17.77
CA TRP A 6 22.32 -0.26 16.40
C TRP A 6 21.07 -1.06 16.07
N ARG A 7 20.45 -1.69 17.08
CA ARG A 7 19.20 -2.42 16.90
C ARG A 7 18.06 -1.47 16.54
N GLN A 8 18.01 -0.30 17.18
CA GLN A 8 17.04 0.76 16.84
C GLN A 8 17.33 1.39 15.48
N ALA A 9 18.59 1.63 15.12
CA ALA A 9 18.96 2.14 13.79
C ALA A 9 18.61 1.14 12.67
N LEU A 10 18.82 -0.17 12.89
CA LEU A 10 18.40 -1.23 11.98
C LEU A 10 16.88 -1.30 11.85
N ILE A 11 16.13 -1.17 12.95
CA ILE A 11 14.67 -1.12 12.93
C ILE A 11 14.18 0.11 12.16
N ALA A 12 14.77 1.28 12.38
CA ALA A 12 14.42 2.50 11.65
C ALA A 12 14.75 2.37 10.14
N ALA A 13 15.91 1.84 9.79
CA ALA A 13 16.29 1.59 8.39
C ALA A 13 15.43 0.50 7.73
N GLN A 14 14.97 -0.50 8.50
CA GLN A 14 14.00 -1.48 8.05
C GLN A 14 12.64 -0.81 7.80
N HIS A 15 12.17 0.01 8.74
CA HIS A 15 10.92 0.76 8.61
C HIS A 15 10.91 1.71 7.41
N LEU A 16 12.02 2.42 7.14
CA LEU A 16 12.16 3.26 5.95
C LEU A 16 12.10 2.45 4.65
N ARG A 17 12.73 1.26 4.62
CA ARG A 17 12.65 0.34 3.46
C ARG A 17 11.26 -0.23 3.27
N ASP A 18 10.56 -0.55 4.37
CA ASP A 18 9.19 -1.06 4.34
C ASP A 18 8.22 0.03 3.86
N LEU A 19 8.36 1.27 4.33
CA LEU A 19 7.60 2.43 3.84
C LEU A 19 7.83 2.68 2.34
N ALA A 20 9.08 2.57 1.86
CA ALA A 20 9.38 2.71 0.44
C ALA A 20 8.73 1.59 -0.42
N ARG A 21 8.70 0.36 0.10
CA ARG A 21 8.00 -0.76 -0.55
C ARG A 21 6.49 -0.54 -0.56
N LEU A 22 5.90 -0.15 0.56
CA LEU A 22 4.47 0.15 0.69
C LEU A 22 4.03 1.30 -0.24
N ARG A 23 4.88 2.31 -0.42
CA ARG A 23 4.63 3.39 -1.38
C ARG A 23 4.56 2.87 -2.82
N ARG A 24 5.46 1.97 -3.22
CA ARG A 24 5.39 1.31 -4.55
C ARG A 24 4.12 0.47 -4.72
N VAL A 25 3.68 -0.22 -3.67
CA VAL A 25 2.40 -0.95 -3.68
C VAL A 25 1.24 0.01 -3.92
N ARG A 26 1.22 1.14 -3.20
CA ARG A 26 0.20 2.19 -3.38
C ARG A 26 0.21 2.75 -4.81
N ASP A 27 1.38 3.13 -5.34
CA ASP A 27 1.50 3.64 -6.71
C ASP A 27 1.00 2.62 -7.75
N ARG A 28 1.26 1.33 -7.51
CA ARG A 28 0.78 0.24 -8.34
C ARG A 28 -0.73 0.07 -8.24
N ILE A 29 -1.29 0.12 -7.04
CA ILE A 29 -2.74 0.12 -6.81
C ILE A 29 -3.39 1.30 -7.54
N ASP A 30 -2.83 2.51 -7.43
CA ASP A 30 -3.35 3.71 -8.09
C ASP A 30 -3.34 3.57 -9.63
N ARG A 31 -2.30 2.95 -10.21
CA ARG A 31 -2.20 2.70 -11.66
C ARG A 31 -3.11 1.57 -12.14
N GLU A 32 -3.20 0.48 -11.39
CA GLU A 32 -3.93 -0.73 -11.78
C GLU A 32 -5.38 -0.75 -11.26
N CYS A 33 -5.82 0.30 -10.54
CA CYS A 33 -7.16 0.43 -9.96
C CYS A 33 -8.30 0.12 -10.95
N ALA A 34 -8.07 0.36 -12.24
CA ALA A 34 -9.00 0.10 -13.35
C ALA A 34 -9.16 -1.38 -13.73
N ARG A 35 -8.31 -2.28 -13.22
CA ARG A 35 -8.31 -3.73 -13.49
C ARG A 35 -8.79 -4.47 -12.24
N PRO A 36 -9.29 -5.71 -12.34
CA PRO A 36 -9.47 -6.57 -11.16
C PRO A 36 -8.11 -6.74 -10.47
N LEU A 37 -7.95 -6.11 -9.30
CA LEU A 37 -6.73 -6.15 -8.50
C LEU A 37 -6.78 -7.37 -7.59
N ASP A 38 -5.73 -8.19 -7.66
CA ASP A 38 -5.51 -9.31 -6.77
C ASP A 38 -4.47 -8.93 -5.70
N VAL A 39 -4.85 -9.05 -4.43
CA VAL A 39 -4.00 -8.72 -3.29
C VAL A 39 -2.80 -9.67 -3.19
N GLU A 40 -2.94 -10.92 -3.63
CA GLU A 40 -1.83 -11.87 -3.74
C GLU A 40 -0.85 -11.46 -4.84
N ALA A 41 -1.35 -10.93 -5.97
CA ALA A 41 -0.50 -10.43 -7.05
C ALA A 41 0.29 -9.18 -6.61
N LEU A 42 -0.32 -8.30 -5.81
CA LEU A 42 0.37 -7.17 -5.17
C LEU A 42 1.46 -7.64 -4.20
N GLY A 43 1.17 -8.69 -3.42
CA GLY A 43 2.15 -9.30 -2.53
C GLY A 43 3.34 -9.85 -3.29
N ARG A 44 3.10 -10.68 -4.32
CA ARG A 44 4.14 -11.25 -5.19
C ARG A 44 5.01 -10.17 -5.84
N ALA A 45 4.42 -9.04 -6.24
CA ALA A 45 5.15 -7.92 -6.84
C ALA A 45 6.21 -7.30 -5.92
N VAL A 46 6.02 -7.36 -4.60
CA VAL A 46 6.99 -6.85 -3.62
C VAL A 46 7.71 -7.97 -2.85
N GLY A 47 7.49 -9.22 -3.22
CA GLY A 47 8.06 -10.39 -2.57
C GLY A 47 7.50 -10.67 -1.17
N LEU A 48 6.30 -10.18 -0.86
CA LEU A 48 5.61 -10.42 0.41
C LEU A 48 4.37 -11.29 0.21
N PRO A 49 4.07 -12.24 1.11
CA PRO A 49 2.78 -12.94 1.06
C PRO A 49 1.62 -11.96 1.31
N GLY A 50 0.46 -12.19 0.68
CA GLY A 50 -0.67 -11.27 0.74
C GLY A 50 -1.13 -10.94 2.18
N ARG A 51 -1.07 -11.93 3.08
CA ARG A 51 -1.35 -11.75 4.52
C ARG A 51 -0.39 -10.76 5.19
N GLN A 52 0.91 -10.82 4.89
CA GLN A 52 1.91 -9.92 5.47
C GLN A 52 1.75 -8.52 4.90
N LEU A 53 1.53 -8.41 3.59
CA LEU A 53 1.23 -7.14 2.94
C LEU A 53 0.00 -6.46 3.56
N CYS A 54 -1.09 -7.18 3.79
CA CYS A 54 -2.29 -6.63 4.43
C CYS A 54 -2.00 -6.06 5.82
N ARG A 55 -1.19 -6.75 6.64
CA ARG A 55 -0.82 -6.29 7.99
C ARG A 55 0.05 -5.04 7.93
N GLU A 56 1.10 -5.03 7.11
CA GLU A 56 2.00 -3.89 6.97
C GLU A 56 1.30 -2.67 6.37
N PHE A 57 0.44 -2.88 5.37
CA PHE A 57 -0.33 -1.80 4.75
C PHE A 57 -1.35 -1.21 5.72
N THR A 58 -2.04 -2.04 6.51
CA THR A 58 -2.96 -1.56 7.55
C THR A 58 -2.21 -0.82 8.66
N ALA A 59 -1.03 -1.28 9.06
CA ALA A 59 -0.20 -0.60 10.05
C ALA A 59 0.28 0.78 9.58
N ALA A 60 0.58 0.94 8.27
CA ALA A 60 1.07 2.20 7.71
C ALA A 60 -0.05 3.17 7.31
N TYR A 61 -1.17 2.67 6.76
CA TYR A 61 -2.23 3.49 6.18
C TYR A 61 -3.54 3.46 6.97
N GLY A 62 -3.64 2.66 8.02
CA GLY A 62 -4.83 2.52 8.87
C GLY A 62 -5.99 1.75 8.23
N ARG A 63 -5.85 1.28 6.99
CA ARG A 63 -6.89 0.57 6.23
C ARG A 63 -6.29 -0.56 5.41
N SER A 64 -7.07 -1.62 5.17
CA SER A 64 -6.61 -2.75 4.36
C SER A 64 -6.42 -2.36 2.88
N PRO A 65 -5.54 -3.06 2.14
CA PRO A 65 -5.37 -2.82 0.71
C PRO A 65 -6.68 -2.96 -0.08
N TYR A 66 -7.53 -3.91 0.31
CA TYR A 66 -8.83 -4.13 -0.31
C TYR A 66 -9.78 -2.93 -0.12
N ALA A 67 -9.88 -2.41 1.11
CA ALA A 67 -10.67 -1.21 1.40
C ALA A 67 -10.12 0.03 0.69
N TYR A 68 -8.80 0.11 0.51
CA TYR A 68 -8.15 1.18 -0.26
C TYR A 68 -8.51 1.13 -1.75
N VAL A 69 -8.52 -0.06 -2.37
CA VAL A 69 -8.92 -0.24 -3.78
C VAL A 69 -10.39 0.14 -3.99
N ILE A 70 -11.29 -0.32 -3.11
CA ILE A 70 -12.73 -0.01 -3.16
C ILE A 70 -12.92 1.51 -3.13
N ALA A 71 -12.32 2.20 -2.15
CA ALA A 71 -12.42 3.65 -2.02
C ALA A 71 -11.83 4.39 -3.24
N ARG A 72 -10.75 3.88 -3.83
CA ARG A 72 -10.11 4.51 -4.99
C ARG A 72 -10.91 4.31 -6.28
N ARG A 73 -11.55 3.16 -6.45
CA ARG A 73 -12.44 2.90 -7.59
C ARG A 73 -13.63 3.84 -7.55
N ASP A 74 -14.30 3.93 -6.40
CA ASP A 74 -15.45 4.80 -6.22
C ASP A 74 -15.12 6.25 -6.56
N GLN A 75 -14.05 6.81 -5.96
CA GLN A 75 -13.57 8.16 -6.27
C GLN A 75 -13.35 8.41 -7.77
N ARG A 76 -12.90 7.39 -8.54
CA ARG A 76 -12.64 7.52 -9.97
C ARG A 76 -13.93 7.50 -10.81
N HIS A 77 -14.98 6.83 -10.35
CA HIS A 77 -16.31 6.92 -10.96
C HIS A 77 -16.91 8.32 -10.75
N HIS A 78 -16.78 8.88 -9.55
CA HIS A 78 -17.32 10.22 -9.22
C HIS A 78 -16.56 11.36 -9.93
N LEU A 79 -15.23 11.24 -10.09
CA LEU A 79 -14.40 12.22 -10.81
C LEU A 79 -14.76 12.40 -12.30
N SER A 80 -15.57 11.52 -12.88
CA SER A 80 -16.07 11.65 -14.26
C SER A 80 -17.42 12.37 -14.36
N LEU A 81 -18.16 12.50 -13.26
CA LEU A 81 -19.52 13.07 -13.27
C LEU A 81 -19.52 14.59 -13.06
N GLU A 82 -18.49 15.14 -12.40
CA GLU A 82 -18.44 16.58 -12.07
C GLU A 82 -18.01 17.49 -13.23
N ARG A 83 -17.63 16.92 -14.39
CA ARG A 83 -17.32 17.68 -15.62
C ARG A 83 -18.50 17.85 -16.57
N GLN A 84 -19.64 17.21 -16.30
CA GLN A 84 -20.81 17.27 -17.20
C GLN A 84 -21.92 18.21 -16.71
N THR A 85 -21.79 18.79 -15.52
CA THR A 85 -22.83 19.64 -14.92
C THR A 85 -22.23 20.91 -14.33
N SER A 86 -21.89 21.88 -15.19
CA SER A 86 -22.12 23.33 -15.01
C SER A 86 -21.44 24.15 -16.10
#